data_AF-A0A022XZ49-F1
#
_entry.id   AF-A0A022XZ49-F1
#
_cell.length_a   1.000
_cell.length_b   1.000
_cell.length_c   1.000
_cell.angle_alpha   90.00
_cell.angle_beta   90.00
_cell.angle_gamma   90.00
#
_symmetry.space_group_name_H-M   'P 1'
#
loop_
_entity.id
_entity.type
_entity.pdbx_description
1 polymer ?
#
loop_
_entity_poly.entity_id
_entity_poly.type
_entity_poly.pdbx_seq_one_letter_code
_entity_poly.pdbx_strand_id
1 'polypeptide(L)'
;MDMYESSFRLRGKTYDYKIQYQSIKKFFLLPKNDDTHTLITLGLDPPLRQGQTRYPFLVMQLKLDDEISIDLNMTDELLQTRYKDKLEAHYEEPIHQVVTKVFRGLSGKKVIMPSRDFASHHGHSGVKCSTKANEGLLFCLDKSFMFVPKPATYIQIENISVITMSRVGGTVSASRTFDITMTLKGGQGEHQFSNINREEQQPLEDFFKAKNIRFKNEMVEEVRSICSTYSFFTCYRSDTNIPPHRHPLLLLLPLRTTR
;
A
#
# COMPACT_ATOMS: atom_id res chain seq x y z
N MET A 1 -10.47 9.47 -23.24
CA MET A 1 -10.34 10.51 -22.21
C MET A 1 -9.96 11.77 -22.94
N ASP A 2 -10.67 12.86 -22.71
CA ASP A 2 -10.46 14.11 -23.45
C ASP A 2 -9.88 15.14 -22.50
N MET A 3 -8.70 15.66 -22.79
CA MET A 3 -8.04 16.67 -21.96
C MET A 3 -8.26 18.07 -22.56
N TYR A 4 -8.71 19.00 -21.74
CA TYR A 4 -8.85 20.41 -22.07
C TYR A 4 -7.96 21.23 -21.14
N GLU A 5 -7.87 22.54 -21.36
CA GLU A 5 -6.98 23.44 -20.62
C GLU A 5 -7.25 23.49 -19.10
N SER A 6 -8.52 23.48 -18.68
CA SER A 6 -8.90 23.61 -17.26
C SER A 6 -9.49 22.32 -16.65
N SER A 7 -9.80 21.34 -17.49
CA SER A 7 -10.52 20.12 -17.09
C SER A 7 -10.21 18.96 -18.02
N PHE A 8 -10.49 17.75 -17.57
CA PHE A 8 -10.54 16.59 -18.44
C PHE A 8 -11.91 15.91 -18.34
N ARG A 9 -12.28 15.18 -19.40
CA ARG A 9 -13.50 14.38 -19.46
C ARG A 9 -13.17 12.91 -19.54
N LEU A 10 -13.79 12.14 -18.67
CA LEU A 10 -13.86 10.69 -18.78
C LEU A 10 -15.19 10.35 -19.41
N ARG A 11 -15.14 9.70 -20.58
CA ARG A 11 -16.33 9.20 -21.23
C ARG A 11 -16.45 7.70 -21.01
N GLY A 12 -17.58 7.29 -20.46
CA GLY A 12 -17.94 5.90 -20.26
C GLY A 12 -19.20 5.56 -21.05
N LYS A 13 -19.50 4.26 -21.21
CA LYS A 13 -20.74 3.85 -21.87
C LYS A 13 -22.00 4.33 -21.13
N THR A 14 -21.91 4.45 -19.81
CA THR A 14 -23.05 4.79 -18.93
C THR A 14 -22.89 6.15 -18.25
N TYR A 15 -21.66 6.56 -17.95
CA TYR A 15 -21.39 7.77 -17.17
C TYR A 15 -20.27 8.58 -17.81
N ASP A 16 -20.52 9.88 -17.92
CA ASP A 16 -19.55 10.86 -18.35
C ASP A 16 -19.22 11.81 -17.20
N TYR A 17 -17.94 11.99 -16.92
CA TYR A 17 -17.46 12.86 -15.86
C TYR A 17 -16.59 13.97 -16.44
N LYS A 18 -16.90 15.23 -16.12
CA LYS A 18 -16.01 16.37 -16.35
C LYS A 18 -15.36 16.76 -15.03
N ILE A 19 -14.04 16.69 -14.94
CA ILE A 19 -13.27 16.93 -13.72
C ILE A 19 -12.34 18.12 -13.95
N GLN A 20 -12.47 19.14 -13.11
CA GLN A 20 -11.60 20.31 -13.13
C GLN A 20 -10.23 19.95 -12.54
N TYR A 21 -9.13 20.43 -13.12
CA TYR A 21 -7.79 20.16 -12.57
C TYR A 21 -7.62 20.74 -11.16
N GLN A 22 -8.34 21.81 -10.82
CA GLN A 22 -8.34 22.41 -9.48
C GLN A 22 -8.91 21.47 -8.40
N SER A 23 -9.81 20.56 -8.78
CA SER A 23 -10.38 19.55 -7.88
C SER A 23 -9.40 18.41 -7.59
N ILE A 24 -8.34 18.25 -8.39
CA ILE A 24 -7.29 17.27 -8.11
C ILE A 24 -6.41 17.80 -6.98
N LYS A 25 -6.49 17.14 -5.82
CA LYS A 25 -5.66 17.45 -4.65
C LYS A 25 -4.41 16.57 -4.59
N LYS A 26 -4.47 15.36 -5.14
CA LYS A 26 -3.36 14.41 -5.14
C LYS A 26 -3.25 13.71 -6.48
N PHE A 27 -2.03 13.49 -6.95
CA PHE A 27 -1.75 12.80 -8.20
C PHE A 27 -0.65 11.78 -7.91
N PHE A 28 -1.01 10.49 -7.96
CA PHE A 28 -0.10 9.38 -7.73
C PHE A 28 0.17 8.61 -9.01
N LEU A 29 1.40 8.14 -9.18
CA LEU A 29 1.78 7.16 -10.18
C LEU A 29 2.40 5.96 -9.43
N LEU A 30 1.69 4.83 -9.46
CA LEU A 30 1.95 3.68 -8.60
C LEU A 30 2.16 2.42 -9.47
N PRO A 31 3.41 1.96 -9.66
CA PRO A 31 3.69 0.75 -10.44
C PRO A 31 3.13 -0.48 -9.73
N LYS A 32 2.45 -1.37 -10.47
CA LYS A 32 1.98 -2.64 -9.90
C LYS A 32 3.14 -3.64 -9.82
N ASN A 33 2.95 -4.66 -8.98
CA ASN A 33 3.92 -5.74 -8.81
C ASN A 33 3.95 -6.75 -9.99
N ASP A 34 3.13 -6.52 -11.03
CA ASP A 34 3.03 -7.40 -12.19
C ASP A 34 3.95 -7.00 -13.34
N ASP A 35 4.77 -5.96 -13.15
CA ASP A 35 5.72 -5.38 -14.12
C ASP A 35 5.13 -5.05 -15.51
N THR A 36 3.80 -5.03 -15.61
CA THR A 36 3.06 -4.85 -16.86
C THR A 36 2.10 -3.68 -16.79
N HIS A 37 1.74 -3.26 -15.58
CA HIS A 37 0.77 -2.20 -15.36
C HIS A 37 1.26 -1.13 -14.40
N THR A 38 0.73 0.07 -14.57
CA THR A 38 0.85 1.15 -13.61
C THR A 38 -0.51 1.77 -13.31
N LEU A 39 -0.66 2.29 -12.10
CA LEU A 39 -1.87 2.94 -11.64
C LEU A 39 -1.64 4.45 -11.57
N ILE A 40 -2.44 5.22 -12.30
CA ILE A 40 -2.61 6.65 -12.07
C ILE A 40 -3.77 6.83 -11.12
N THR A 41 -3.51 7.34 -9.91
CA THR A 41 -4.56 7.60 -8.92
C THR A 41 -4.68 9.10 -8.65
N LEU A 42 -5.89 9.64 -8.78
CA LEU A 42 -6.21 11.04 -8.55
C LEU A 42 -7.09 11.18 -7.32
N GLY A 43 -6.63 11.92 -6.31
CA GLY A 43 -7.43 12.33 -5.15
C GLY A 43 -8.23 13.58 -5.48
N LEU A 44 -9.55 13.50 -5.32
CA LEU A 44 -10.51 14.50 -5.77
C LEU A 44 -11.25 15.15 -4.60
N ASP A 45 -11.33 16.47 -4.63
CA ASP A 45 -12.12 17.28 -3.71
C ASP A 45 -12.80 18.42 -4.49
N PRO A 46 -14.14 18.40 -4.63
CA PRO A 46 -15.07 17.41 -4.08
C PRO A 46 -14.94 16.02 -4.72
N PRO A 47 -15.37 14.94 -4.03
CA PRO A 47 -15.36 13.59 -4.59
C PRO A 47 -16.32 13.47 -5.78
N LEU A 48 -16.02 12.57 -6.72
CA LEU A 48 -16.95 12.20 -7.78
C LEU A 48 -18.22 11.59 -7.17
N ARG A 49 -19.36 11.81 -7.81
CA ARG A 49 -20.64 11.27 -7.38
C ARG A 49 -21.23 10.37 -8.44
N GLN A 50 -21.72 9.20 -8.04
CA GLN A 50 -22.49 8.30 -8.87
C GLN A 50 -23.71 7.85 -8.08
N GLY A 51 -24.86 8.47 -8.36
CA GLY A 51 -26.02 8.37 -7.47
C GLY A 51 -25.66 8.84 -6.06
N GLN A 52 -25.86 7.97 -5.07
CA GLN A 52 -25.54 8.24 -3.67
C GLN A 52 -24.09 7.96 -3.29
N THR A 53 -23.35 7.22 -4.12
CA THR A 53 -21.97 6.83 -3.82
C THR A 53 -21.01 7.96 -4.16
N ARG A 54 -20.05 8.21 -3.25
CA ARG A 54 -18.97 9.19 -3.44
C ARG A 54 -17.65 8.49 -3.67
N TYR A 55 -16.92 8.89 -4.70
CA TYR A 55 -15.59 8.41 -5.04
C TYR A 55 -14.55 9.53 -4.83
N PRO A 56 -13.88 9.58 -3.68
CA PRO A 56 -12.82 10.56 -3.41
C PRO A 56 -11.54 10.29 -4.20
N PHE A 57 -11.40 9.10 -4.78
CA PHE A 57 -10.27 8.75 -5.63
C PHE A 57 -10.77 8.18 -6.95
N LEU A 58 -10.10 8.59 -8.02
CA LEU A 58 -10.20 8.00 -9.35
C LEU A 58 -8.92 7.19 -9.59
N VAL A 59 -9.05 5.90 -9.87
CA VAL A 59 -7.92 4.99 -10.13
C VAL A 59 -8.01 4.54 -11.59
N MET A 60 -6.97 4.80 -12.36
CA MET A 60 -6.82 4.38 -13.76
C MET A 60 -5.67 3.39 -13.85
N GLN A 61 -5.90 2.23 -14.46
CA GLN A 61 -4.85 1.25 -14.77
C GLN A 61 -4.45 1.42 -16.23
N LEU A 62 -3.17 1.58 -16.49
CA LEU A 62 -2.57 1.65 -17.81
C LEU A 62 -1.55 0.52 -17.95
N LYS A 63 -1.43 -0.04 -19.15
CA LYS A 63 -0.33 -0.96 -19.46
C LYS A 63 0.94 -0.19 -19.77
N LEU A 64 2.08 -0.81 -19.51
CA LEU A 64 3.40 -0.21 -19.75
C LEU A 64 3.84 -0.31 -21.21
N ASP A 65 3.35 -1.30 -21.95
CA ASP A 65 3.69 -1.61 -23.35
C ASP A 65 2.77 -0.92 -24.38
N ASP A 66 1.63 -0.37 -23.94
CA ASP A 66 0.73 0.38 -24.82
C ASP A 66 1.37 1.73 -25.19
N GLU A 67 1.80 1.89 -26.43
CA GLU A 67 2.32 3.14 -26.98
C GLU A 67 1.24 3.98 -27.66
N ILE A 68 1.45 5.29 -27.71
CA ILE A 68 0.55 6.21 -28.40
C ILE A 68 1.35 7.32 -29.09
N SER A 69 0.94 7.65 -30.32
CA SER A 69 1.40 8.84 -31.04
C SER A 69 0.28 9.87 -31.06
N ILE A 70 0.52 11.05 -30.49
CA ILE A 70 -0.47 12.15 -30.45
C ILE A 70 0.17 13.50 -30.76
N ASP A 71 -0.53 14.29 -31.58
CA ASP A 71 -0.30 15.73 -31.72
C ASP A 71 -1.25 16.49 -30.80
N LEU A 72 -0.71 17.38 -29.98
CA LEU A 72 -1.54 18.24 -29.15
C LEU A 72 -2.20 19.31 -30.01
N ASN A 73 -3.52 19.38 -29.97
CA ASN A 73 -4.30 20.42 -30.65
C ASN A 73 -4.20 21.77 -29.93
N MET A 74 -3.02 22.41 -30.01
CA MET A 74 -2.72 23.73 -29.46
C MET A 74 -1.91 24.53 -30.49
N THR A 75 -2.05 25.85 -30.46
CA THR A 75 -1.22 26.73 -31.30
C THR A 75 0.20 26.81 -30.75
N ASP A 76 1.19 27.02 -31.63
CA ASP A 76 2.59 27.20 -31.25
C ASP A 76 2.77 28.36 -30.26
N GLU A 77 1.99 29.43 -30.44
CA GLU A 77 1.96 30.58 -29.53
C GLU A 77 1.58 30.18 -28.10
N LEU A 78 0.54 29.34 -27.93
CA LEU A 78 0.08 28.89 -26.60
C LEU A 78 1.11 27.95 -25.96
N LEU A 79 1.71 27.07 -26.76
CA LEU A 79 2.79 26.19 -26.32
C LEU A 79 3.99 26.99 -25.81
N GLN A 80 4.45 27.99 -26.57
CA GLN A 80 5.62 28.79 -26.20
C GLN A 80 5.37 29.76 -25.05
N THR A 81 4.15 30.28 -24.91
CA THR A 81 3.84 31.29 -23.88
C THR A 81 3.46 30.67 -22.53
N ARG A 82 2.61 29.63 -22.52
CA ARG A 82 2.00 29.10 -21.28
C ARG A 82 2.55 27.73 -20.86
N TYR A 83 2.91 26.90 -21.84
CA TYR A 83 3.28 25.49 -21.62
C TYR A 83 4.73 25.16 -21.97
N LYS A 84 5.57 26.18 -22.19
CA LYS A 84 6.99 26.00 -22.43
C LYS A 84 7.62 25.17 -21.31
N ASP A 85 8.43 24.19 -21.69
CA ASP A 85 9.08 23.20 -20.83
C ASP A 85 8.12 22.32 -20.01
N LYS A 86 6.81 22.37 -20.28
CA LYS A 86 5.78 21.56 -19.62
C LYS A 86 5.10 20.59 -20.56
N LEU A 87 4.86 20.99 -21.81
CA LEU A 87 4.23 20.18 -22.84
C LEU A 87 5.01 20.29 -24.15
N GLU A 88 5.10 19.17 -24.86
CA GLU A 88 5.60 19.07 -26.23
C GLU A 88 4.42 19.10 -27.22
N ALA A 89 4.69 19.51 -28.47
CA ALA A 89 3.65 19.54 -29.51
C ALA A 89 3.25 18.12 -29.95
N HIS A 90 4.20 17.20 -29.99
CA HIS A 90 4.05 15.82 -30.40
C HIS A 90 4.59 14.88 -29.32
N TYR A 91 3.91 13.75 -29.10
CA TYR A 91 4.39 12.66 -28.25
C TYR A 91 4.31 11.35 -29.02
N GLU A 92 5.34 10.51 -28.90
CA GLU A 92 5.38 9.15 -29.40
C GLU A 92 6.14 8.28 -28.40
N GLU A 93 5.41 7.78 -27.38
CA GLU A 93 5.98 7.06 -26.24
C GLU A 93 4.87 6.25 -25.53
N PRO A 94 5.19 5.43 -24.50
CA PRO A 94 4.19 4.68 -23.74
C PRO A 94 3.09 5.57 -23.15
N ILE A 95 1.83 5.14 -23.27
CA ILE A 95 0.61 5.88 -22.91
C ILE A 95 0.65 6.38 -21.46
N HIS A 96 1.22 5.59 -20.55
CA HIS A 96 1.32 5.97 -19.15
C HIS A 96 2.23 7.20 -18.94
N GLN A 97 3.26 7.35 -19.76
CA GLN A 97 4.17 8.48 -19.73
C GLN A 97 3.51 9.71 -20.36
N VAL A 98 2.90 9.55 -21.54
CA VAL A 98 2.13 10.62 -22.22
C VAL A 98 1.06 11.18 -21.29
N VAL A 99 0.19 10.32 -20.75
CA VAL A 99 -0.89 10.74 -19.85
C VAL A 99 -0.31 11.46 -18.62
N THR A 100 0.78 10.98 -18.05
CA THR A 100 1.41 11.60 -16.88
C THR A 100 2.01 12.98 -17.20
N LYS A 101 2.75 13.10 -18.31
CA LYS A 101 3.37 14.35 -18.79
C LYS A 101 2.30 15.38 -19.10
N VAL A 102 1.28 15.01 -19.87
CA VAL A 102 0.18 15.91 -20.25
C VAL A 102 -0.63 16.35 -19.03
N PHE A 103 -1.01 15.42 -18.13
CA PHE A 103 -1.69 15.80 -16.89
C PHE A 103 -0.85 16.75 -16.04
N ARG A 104 0.44 16.46 -15.87
CA ARG A 104 1.34 17.32 -15.08
C ARG A 104 1.45 18.71 -15.70
N GLY A 105 1.60 18.80 -17.02
CA GLY A 105 1.72 20.06 -17.75
C GLY A 105 0.45 20.92 -17.67
N LEU A 106 -0.73 20.31 -17.82
CA LEU A 106 -2.01 21.02 -17.77
C LEU A 106 -2.47 21.36 -16.34
N SER A 107 -2.32 20.41 -15.41
CA SER A 107 -2.83 20.58 -14.04
C SER A 107 -1.84 21.28 -13.09
N GLY A 108 -0.54 21.29 -13.43
CA GLY A 108 0.54 21.76 -12.56
C GLY A 108 0.71 20.94 -11.28
N LYS A 109 0.05 19.77 -11.16
CA LYS A 109 0.10 18.93 -9.96
C LYS A 109 1.38 18.11 -9.92
N LYS A 110 2.04 18.09 -8.76
CA LYS A 110 3.20 17.23 -8.54
C LYS A 110 2.76 15.76 -8.48
N VAL A 111 3.49 14.91 -9.20
CA VAL A 111 3.31 13.46 -9.16
C VAL A 111 3.95 12.92 -7.87
N ILE A 112 3.19 12.12 -7.14
CA ILE A 112 3.63 11.40 -5.95
C ILE A 112 3.94 9.96 -6.36
N MET A 113 5.17 9.54 -6.12
CA MET A 113 5.68 8.20 -6.40
C MET A 113 5.81 7.41 -5.09
N PRO A 114 5.95 6.08 -5.14
CA PRO A 114 6.39 5.30 -3.98
C PRO A 114 7.69 5.82 -3.38
N SER A 115 7.82 5.67 -2.07
CA SER A 115 9.01 6.06 -1.33
C SER A 115 10.21 5.23 -1.77
N ARG A 116 11.37 5.87 -1.95
CA ARG A 116 12.63 5.15 -2.20
C ARG A 116 13.12 4.38 -0.98
N ASP A 117 12.67 4.77 0.21
CA ASP A 117 13.00 4.11 1.47
C ASP A 117 12.23 2.79 1.68
N PHE A 118 11.38 2.39 0.73
CA PHE A 118 10.66 1.12 0.79
C PHE A 118 10.88 0.31 -0.48
N ALA A 119 11.29 -0.93 -0.30
CA ALA A 119 11.21 -1.98 -1.29
C ALA A 119 10.68 -3.23 -0.60
N SER A 120 9.67 -3.87 -1.19
CA SER A 120 9.12 -5.14 -0.70
C SER A 120 10.20 -6.24 -0.75
N HIS A 121 9.92 -7.39 -0.15
CA HIS A 121 10.82 -8.54 -0.18
C HIS A 121 11.28 -8.92 -1.61
N HIS A 122 10.42 -8.73 -2.60
CA HIS A 122 10.72 -9.00 -4.02
C HIS A 122 11.14 -7.74 -4.81
N GLY A 123 11.45 -6.63 -4.15
CA GLY A 123 11.87 -5.39 -4.79
C GLY A 123 10.72 -4.53 -5.33
N HIS A 124 9.46 -4.89 -5.05
CA HIS A 124 8.31 -4.11 -5.50
C HIS A 124 8.06 -2.88 -4.63
N SER A 125 7.31 -1.91 -5.16
CA SER A 125 6.94 -0.71 -4.41
C SER A 125 5.65 -0.84 -3.58
N GLY A 126 4.87 -1.90 -3.80
CA GLY A 126 3.60 -2.13 -3.12
C GLY A 126 3.57 -3.49 -2.42
N VAL A 127 2.91 -3.55 -1.27
CA VAL A 127 2.70 -4.78 -0.51
C VAL A 127 1.31 -5.33 -0.81
N LYS A 128 1.24 -6.59 -1.22
CA LYS A 128 -0.04 -7.28 -1.42
C LYS A 128 -0.73 -7.50 -0.07
N CYS A 129 -1.96 -7.05 0.05
CA CYS A 129 -2.77 -7.20 1.25
C CYS A 129 -4.27 -7.14 0.91
N SER A 130 -5.11 -7.29 1.94
CA SER A 130 -6.56 -7.18 1.82
C SER A 130 -7.09 -6.11 2.77
N THR A 131 -8.16 -5.42 2.38
CA THR A 131 -8.98 -4.64 3.30
C THR A 131 -10.42 -5.13 3.21
N LYS A 132 -10.95 -5.60 4.34
CA LYS A 132 -12.19 -6.39 4.38
C LYS A 132 -12.10 -7.54 3.37
N ALA A 133 -13.05 -7.64 2.44
CA ALA A 133 -13.08 -8.66 1.40
C ALA A 133 -12.36 -8.27 0.09
N ASN A 134 -11.67 -7.13 0.03
CA ASN A 134 -11.04 -6.65 -1.21
C ASN A 134 -9.51 -6.81 -1.15
N GLU A 135 -8.95 -7.46 -2.16
CA GLU A 135 -7.51 -7.55 -2.37
C GLU A 135 -6.97 -6.31 -3.09
N GLY A 136 -5.75 -5.89 -2.73
CA GLY A 136 -5.07 -4.77 -3.36
C GLY A 136 -3.61 -4.68 -2.99
N LEU A 137 -3.03 -3.52 -3.27
CA LEU A 137 -1.65 -3.17 -2.95
C LEU A 137 -1.65 -1.98 -1.99
N LEU A 138 -0.91 -2.10 -0.89
CA LEU A 138 -0.58 -1.01 0.01
C LEU A 138 0.78 -0.42 -0.41
N PHE A 139 0.77 0.83 -0.89
CA PHE A 139 1.96 1.56 -1.25
C PHE A 139 2.46 2.42 -0.09
N CYS A 140 3.75 2.27 0.21
CA CYS A 140 4.49 3.11 1.15
C CYS A 140 5.01 4.37 0.43
N LEU A 141 4.47 5.54 0.75
CA LEU A 141 4.88 6.83 0.18
C LEU A 141 5.63 7.67 1.22
N ASP A 142 6.30 8.74 0.80
CA ASP A 142 7.12 9.56 1.72
C ASP A 142 6.37 10.17 2.91
N LYS A 143 5.08 10.48 2.74
CA LYS A 143 4.26 11.17 3.74
C LYS A 143 2.94 10.46 4.03
N SER A 144 2.70 9.31 3.43
CA SER A 144 1.39 8.65 3.48
C SER A 144 1.46 7.19 3.02
N PHE A 145 0.43 6.42 3.37
CA PHE A 145 0.13 5.15 2.74
C PHE A 145 -1.02 5.30 1.75
N MET A 146 -1.00 4.51 0.69
CA MET A 146 -2.07 4.45 -0.30
C MET A 146 -2.42 3.00 -0.62
N PHE A 147 -3.63 2.58 -0.28
CA PHE A 147 -4.17 1.28 -0.68
C PHE A 147 -5.07 1.44 -1.91
N VAL A 148 -4.82 0.64 -2.95
CA VAL A 148 -5.52 0.64 -4.25
C VAL A 148 -5.65 -0.80 -4.77
N PRO A 149 -6.62 -1.13 -5.65
CA PRO A 149 -7.55 -0.21 -6.32
C PRO A 149 -8.84 0.10 -5.54
N LYS A 150 -9.35 -0.83 -4.72
CA LYS A 150 -10.68 -0.67 -4.10
C LYS A 150 -10.74 -1.28 -2.70
N PRO A 151 -11.33 -0.58 -1.73
CA PRO A 151 -11.58 0.86 -1.72
C PRO A 151 -10.27 1.64 -1.70
N ALA A 152 -10.11 2.62 -2.58
CA ALA A 152 -8.94 3.49 -2.56
C ALA A 152 -8.87 4.23 -1.21
N THR A 153 -7.81 3.98 -0.43
CA THR A 153 -7.68 4.46 0.95
C THR A 153 -6.34 5.18 1.10
N TYR A 154 -6.40 6.44 1.53
CA TYR A 154 -5.24 7.30 1.71
C TYR A 154 -5.09 7.68 3.17
N ILE A 155 -3.91 7.41 3.75
CA ILE A 155 -3.64 7.65 5.17
C ILE A 155 -2.36 8.45 5.28
N GLN A 156 -2.41 9.65 5.87
CA GLN A 156 -1.21 10.45 6.10
C GLN A 156 -0.43 9.91 7.29
N ILE A 157 0.89 9.80 7.16
CA ILE A 157 1.76 9.34 8.24
C ILE A 157 1.60 10.21 9.49
N GLU A 158 1.45 11.53 9.32
CA GLU A 158 1.26 12.47 10.43
C GLU A 158 0.00 12.19 11.27
N ASN A 159 -1.01 11.54 10.70
CA ASN A 159 -2.26 11.19 11.37
C ASN A 159 -2.19 9.82 12.06
N ILE A 160 -1.11 9.05 11.87
CA ILE A 160 -0.95 7.73 12.49
C ILE A 160 -0.41 7.90 13.91
N SER A 161 -1.10 7.30 14.88
CA SER A 161 -0.68 7.24 16.28
C SER A 161 0.30 6.09 16.52
N VAL A 162 -0.08 4.90 16.04
CA VAL A 162 0.72 3.68 16.12
C VAL A 162 0.31 2.71 15.01
N ILE A 163 1.29 1.98 14.48
CA ILE A 163 1.05 0.81 13.62
C ILE A 163 1.24 -0.45 14.45
N THR A 164 0.25 -1.32 14.50
CA THR A 164 0.35 -2.61 15.21
C THR A 164 0.41 -3.74 14.19
N MET A 165 1.44 -4.57 14.28
CA MET A 165 1.60 -5.80 13.49
C MET A 165 1.16 -6.97 14.35
N SER A 166 0.10 -7.66 13.93
CA SER A 166 -0.52 -8.75 14.69
C SER A 166 -0.73 -9.99 13.82
N ARG A 167 -0.89 -11.14 14.48
CA ARG A 167 -1.02 -12.43 13.81
C ARG A 167 -2.46 -12.73 13.42
N VAL A 168 -2.65 -13.45 12.32
CA VAL A 168 -3.91 -14.13 12.00
C VAL A 168 -3.97 -15.49 12.71
N GLY A 169 -4.80 -15.63 13.74
CA GLY A 169 -5.12 -16.92 14.40
C GLY A 169 -4.06 -17.47 15.37
N GLY A 170 -4.50 -17.92 16.56
CA GLY A 170 -3.69 -18.07 17.78
C GLY A 170 -2.78 -19.30 17.96
N THR A 171 -1.85 -19.60 17.03
CA THR A 171 -0.73 -20.51 17.34
C THR A 171 0.55 -20.14 16.60
N VAL A 172 1.69 -20.04 17.32
CA VAL A 172 2.92 -19.30 16.97
C VAL A 172 3.69 -19.73 15.71
N SER A 173 3.54 -20.95 15.19
CA SER A 173 4.50 -21.51 14.21
C SER A 173 4.01 -21.64 12.76
N ALA A 174 2.71 -21.45 12.46
CA ALA A 174 2.16 -21.84 11.14
C ALA A 174 1.64 -20.71 10.21
N SER A 175 1.48 -19.46 10.68
CA SER A 175 0.87 -18.41 9.85
C SER A 175 1.89 -17.83 8.86
N ARG A 176 1.61 -18.02 7.58
CA ARG A 176 2.35 -17.44 6.45
C ARG A 176 2.05 -15.95 6.26
N THR A 177 1.02 -15.45 6.91
CA THR A 177 0.58 -14.07 6.82
C THR A 177 0.38 -13.42 8.18
N PHE A 178 0.36 -12.09 8.18
CA PHE A 178 0.05 -11.25 9.32
C PHE A 178 -0.80 -10.05 8.89
N ASP A 179 -1.29 -9.31 9.87
CA ASP A 179 -2.13 -8.14 9.69
C ASP A 179 -1.42 -6.89 10.23
N ILE A 180 -1.72 -5.75 9.61
CA ILE A 180 -1.31 -4.43 10.07
C ILE A 180 -2.55 -3.61 10.37
N THR A 181 -2.62 -3.08 11.59
CA THR A 181 -3.63 -2.09 11.99
C THR A 181 -2.97 -0.74 12.20
N MET A 182 -3.38 0.25 11.40
CA MET A 182 -2.96 1.64 11.55
C MET A 182 -3.99 2.39 12.38
N THR A 183 -3.68 2.67 13.64
CA THR A 183 -4.55 3.45 14.53
C THR A 183 -4.29 4.94 14.35
N LEU A 184 -5.33 5.72 14.09
CA LEU A 184 -5.22 7.16 13.86
C LEU A 184 -5.19 7.96 15.17
N LYS A 185 -4.57 9.13 15.13
CA LYS A 185 -4.54 10.09 16.23
C LYS A 185 -5.94 10.64 16.52
N GLY A 186 -6.14 11.12 17.75
CA GLY A 186 -7.39 11.81 18.13
C GLY A 186 -8.65 10.95 18.09
N GLY A 187 -8.51 9.61 18.12
CA GLY A 187 -9.67 8.71 18.11
C GLY A 187 -10.40 8.65 16.77
N GLN A 188 -9.76 9.04 15.66
CA GLN A 188 -10.36 9.02 14.31
C GLN A 188 -10.58 7.62 13.72
N GLY A 189 -10.37 6.56 14.51
CA GLY A 189 -10.54 5.16 14.12
C GLY A 189 -9.24 4.50 13.67
N GLU A 190 -9.38 3.41 12.92
CA GLU A 190 -8.26 2.57 12.48
C GLU A 190 -8.48 2.02 11.07
N HIS A 191 -7.39 1.65 10.42
CA HIS A 191 -7.39 0.96 9.14
C HIS A 191 -6.62 -0.36 9.26
N GLN A 192 -7.31 -1.48 9.03
CA GLN A 192 -6.70 -2.81 9.03
C GLN A 192 -6.42 -3.28 7.60
N PHE A 193 -5.21 -3.77 7.39
CA PHE A 193 -4.74 -4.44 6.18
C PHE A 193 -4.31 -5.85 6.55
N SER A 194 -5.01 -6.84 6.02
CA SER A 194 -4.81 -8.25 6.36
C SER A 194 -4.13 -9.03 5.25
N ASN A 195 -3.79 -10.28 5.53
CA ASN A 195 -3.20 -11.22 4.56
C ASN A 195 -1.86 -10.75 3.96
N ILE A 196 -1.05 -10.04 4.74
CA ILE A 196 0.28 -9.60 4.31
C ILE A 196 1.25 -10.78 4.47
N ASN A 197 2.02 -11.12 3.43
CA ASN A 197 3.02 -12.19 3.51
C ASN A 197 4.07 -11.85 4.57
N ARG A 198 4.43 -12.82 5.42
CA ARG A 198 5.42 -12.69 6.48
C ARG A 198 6.79 -12.18 6.00
N GLU A 199 7.16 -12.47 4.76
CA GLU A 199 8.41 -11.96 4.15
C GLU A 199 8.46 -10.43 4.08
N GLU A 200 7.29 -9.77 4.04
CA GLU A 200 7.16 -8.31 4.00
C GLU A 200 7.30 -7.65 5.37
N GLN A 201 7.37 -8.44 6.46
CA GLN A 201 7.46 -7.92 7.82
C GLN A 201 8.71 -7.05 8.01
N GLN A 202 9.89 -7.59 7.71
CA GLN A 202 11.16 -6.88 7.92
C GLN A 202 11.26 -5.60 7.04
N PRO A 203 10.97 -5.65 5.72
CA PRO A 203 10.91 -4.44 4.89
C PRO A 203 9.99 -3.34 5.43
N LEU A 204 8.80 -3.72 5.94
CA LEU A 204 7.85 -2.76 6.50
C LEU A 204 8.36 -2.16 7.81
N GLU A 205 8.94 -2.96 8.71
CA GLU A 205 9.56 -2.45 9.93
C GLU A 205 10.68 -1.46 9.65
N ASP A 206 11.53 -1.75 8.67
CA ASP A 206 12.66 -0.87 8.32
C ASP A 206 12.18 0.45 7.72
N PHE A 207 11.13 0.40 6.90
CA PHE A 207 10.46 1.62 6.44
C PHE A 207 9.81 2.41 7.57
N PHE A 208 9.13 1.75 8.53
CA PHE A 208 8.54 2.42 9.68
C PHE A 208 9.61 3.12 10.53
N LYS A 209 10.75 2.46 10.76
CA LYS A 209 11.91 3.06 11.44
C LYS A 209 12.46 4.26 10.65
N ALA A 210 12.68 4.10 9.34
CA ALA A 210 13.21 5.16 8.49
C ALA A 210 12.31 6.42 8.46
N LYS A 211 10.98 6.23 8.50
CA LYS A 211 10.00 7.33 8.56
C LYS A 211 9.66 7.78 9.99
N ASN A 212 10.32 7.24 11.01
CA ASN A 212 10.06 7.51 12.43
C ASN A 212 8.58 7.28 12.83
N ILE A 213 7.96 6.25 12.27
CA ILE A 213 6.60 5.84 12.59
C ILE A 213 6.64 4.93 13.80
N ARG A 214 5.86 5.26 14.83
CA ARG A 214 5.70 4.39 15.99
C ARG A 214 5.00 3.09 15.56
N PHE A 215 5.63 1.94 15.82
CA PHE A 215 5.00 0.65 15.58
C PHE A 215 5.23 -0.32 16.73
N LYS A 216 4.37 -1.34 16.82
CA LYS A 216 4.43 -2.46 17.75
C LYS A 216 4.38 -3.76 16.97
N ASN A 217 5.21 -4.73 17.34
CA ASN A 217 5.21 -6.05 16.75
C ASN A 217 4.79 -7.09 17.80
N GLU A 218 3.50 -7.39 17.83
CA GLU A 218 2.91 -8.34 18.78
C GLU A 218 3.23 -9.79 18.39
N MET A 219 3.68 -10.03 17.15
CA MET A 219 4.04 -11.36 16.66
C MET A 219 5.33 -11.90 17.31
N VAL A 220 6.22 -11.02 17.80
CA VAL A 220 7.50 -11.39 18.44
C VAL A 220 7.37 -11.47 19.96
N GLU A 221 6.51 -10.64 20.56
CA GLU A 221 6.29 -10.60 22.01
C GLU A 221 5.64 -11.89 22.54
N GLU A 222 4.77 -12.53 21.74
CA GLU A 222 4.20 -13.84 22.07
C GLU A 222 5.23 -14.97 22.08
N VAL A 223 6.20 -14.97 21.15
CA VAL A 223 7.27 -16.00 21.10
C VAL A 223 8.12 -15.95 22.37
N ARG A 224 8.46 -14.73 22.82
CA ARG A 224 9.23 -14.52 24.06
C ARG A 224 8.46 -14.96 25.30
N SER A 225 7.16 -14.69 25.35
CA SER A 225 6.28 -15.08 26.47
C SER A 225 6.07 -16.60 26.56
N ILE A 226 5.99 -17.29 25.42
CA ILE A 226 5.97 -18.76 25.38
C ILE A 226 7.31 -19.31 25.83
N CYS A 227 8.43 -18.78 25.31
CA CYS A 227 9.76 -19.26 25.65
C CYS A 227 10.10 -19.05 27.15
N SER A 228 9.70 -17.91 27.75
CA SER A 228 9.88 -17.67 29.19
C SER A 228 9.03 -18.63 30.04
N THR A 229 7.83 -18.98 29.59
CA THR A 229 6.96 -19.97 30.28
C THR A 229 7.58 -21.36 30.26
N TYR A 230 8.14 -21.80 29.12
CA TYR A 230 8.86 -23.08 29.04
C TYR A 230 10.16 -23.08 29.85
N SER A 231 10.90 -21.97 29.89
CA SER A 231 12.11 -21.83 30.71
C SER A 231 11.79 -21.90 32.21
N PHE A 232 10.67 -21.32 32.63
CA PHE A 232 10.17 -21.43 34.02
C PHE A 232 9.81 -22.88 34.38
N PHE A 233 9.17 -23.62 33.47
CA PHE A 233 8.86 -25.05 33.67
C PHE A 233 10.11 -25.94 33.73
N THR A 234 11.16 -25.65 32.97
CA THR A 234 12.43 -26.39 33.08
C THR A 234 13.19 -26.05 34.35
N CYS A 235 13.10 -24.83 34.86
CA CYS A 235 13.76 -24.43 36.11
C CYS A 235 13.01 -24.93 37.36
N TYR A 236 11.69 -25.13 37.30
CA TYR A 236 10.90 -25.67 38.41
C TYR A 236 11.11 -27.18 38.66
N ARG A 237 11.86 -27.87 37.78
CA ARG A 237 12.17 -29.30 37.92
C ARG A 237 13.54 -29.57 38.55
N SER A 238 14.24 -28.54 39.03
CA SER A 238 15.59 -28.64 39.60
C SER A 238 15.65 -28.66 41.13
N ASP A 239 14.57 -28.34 41.84
CA ASP A 239 14.58 -28.18 43.31
C ASP A 239 13.81 -29.27 44.08
N THR A 240 13.94 -30.53 43.66
CA THR A 240 13.63 -31.65 44.57
C THR A 240 14.75 -32.68 44.54
N ASN A 241 15.45 -32.77 45.68
CA ASN A 241 16.41 -33.81 46.02
C ASN A 241 15.84 -35.22 45.71
N ILE A 242 16.33 -35.86 44.66
CA ILE A 242 16.11 -37.29 44.38
C ILE A 242 17.48 -37.91 44.05
N PRO A 243 17.88 -39.02 44.69
CA PRO A 243 19.24 -39.57 44.60
C PRO A 243 19.52 -40.21 43.23
N PRO A 244 20.80 -40.39 42.85
CA PRO A 244 21.16 -40.76 41.49
C PRO A 244 21.10 -42.28 41.35
N HIS A 245 20.14 -42.81 40.60
CA HIS A 245 20.38 -44.02 39.82
C HIS A 245 19.33 -44.20 38.72
N ARG A 246 19.85 -44.49 37.52
CA ARG A 246 19.22 -44.92 36.26
C ARG A 246 18.89 -43.82 35.25
N HIS A 247 19.60 -43.95 34.13
CA HIS A 247 19.41 -43.31 32.82
C HIS A 247 17.95 -42.91 32.53
N PRO A 248 17.69 -41.70 32.01
CA PRO A 248 16.42 -41.41 31.40
C PRO A 248 16.38 -42.02 29.99
N LEU A 249 15.52 -43.03 29.80
CA LEU A 249 15.01 -43.37 28.48
C LEU A 249 14.24 -42.15 27.94
N LEU A 250 14.70 -41.59 26.84
CA LEU A 250 13.99 -40.58 26.08
C LEU A 250 12.78 -41.26 25.40
N LEU A 251 11.61 -41.26 26.04
CA LEU A 251 10.37 -41.71 25.41
C LEU A 251 9.76 -40.55 24.60
N LEU A 252 10.09 -40.49 23.31
CA LEU A 252 9.32 -39.74 22.32
C LEU A 252 8.00 -40.49 22.09
N LEU A 253 6.89 -40.01 22.65
CA LEU A 253 5.56 -40.48 22.27
C LEU A 253 5.09 -39.73 21.01
N PRO A 254 4.53 -40.42 20.00
CA PRO A 254 4.00 -39.77 18.81
C PRO A 254 2.64 -39.14 19.12
N LEU A 255 2.44 -37.90 18.66
CA LEU A 255 1.16 -37.22 18.62
C LEU A 255 0.17 -38.08 17.80
N ARG A 256 -0.84 -38.65 18.47
CA ARG A 256 -2.01 -39.18 17.79
C ARG A 256 -2.94 -38.04 17.40
N THR A 257 -3.14 -37.91 16.10
CA THR A 257 -4.27 -37.26 15.45
C THR A 257 -5.59 -37.88 15.91
N THR A 258 -6.55 -37.04 16.29
CA THR A 258 -7.97 -37.41 16.34
C THR A 258 -8.78 -36.43 15.50
N ARG A 259 -9.77 -37.04 14.83
CA ARG A 259 -10.67 -36.54 13.79
C ARG A 259 -11.34 -35.21 14.09
#